data_AF-A0A2T6N2D4-F1
#
_entry.id   AF-A0A2T6N2D4-F1
#
_cell.length_a   1.000
_cell.length_b   1.000
_cell.length_c   1.000
_cell.angle_alpha   90.00
_cell.angle_beta   90.00
_cell.angle_gamma   90.00
#
_symmetry.space_group_name_H-M   'P 1'
#
loop_
_entity.id
_entity.type
_entity.pdbx_description
1 polymer ?
#
loop_
_entity_poly.entity_id
_entity_poly.type
_entity_poly.pdbx_seq_one_letter_code
_entity_poly.pdbx_strand_id
1 'polypeptide(L)'
;MQQGDQLDDVEKLRRVNDFFNQIPYQSDAELWGKEDYWATPLELLVHEGGDCEDYSIAKYFTLKEMGVAEDKLRIMYVKSIKLNQSHMVLTYYPDPSSIPKVLDNLNPQLLSASNRLDLTPVYSFNADGLWLAKSLGRGKKVGPSTRLSLWQELKKRMAQEAKR
;
A
#
# COMPACT_ATOMS: atom_id res chain seq x y z
N MET A 1 -23.46 4.16 1.08
CA MET A 1 -22.24 3.51 1.59
C MET A 1 -22.42 2.01 1.94
N GLN A 2 -23.60 1.38 1.76
CA GLN A 2 -23.85 -0.01 2.22
C GLN A 2 -23.38 -1.16 1.30
N GLN A 3 -22.90 -0.90 0.08
CA GLN A 3 -22.53 -1.98 -0.85
C GLN A 3 -21.09 -2.51 -0.70
N GLY A 4 -20.20 -1.76 -0.03
CA GLY A 4 -18.80 -2.19 0.14
C GLY A 4 -18.65 -3.33 1.13
N ASP A 5 -19.33 -3.26 2.27
CA ASP A 5 -19.11 -4.17 3.41
C ASP A 5 -19.52 -5.62 3.14
N GLN A 6 -20.51 -5.83 2.26
CA GLN A 6 -21.06 -7.16 1.91
C GLN A 6 -20.27 -7.90 0.83
N LEU A 7 -19.25 -7.26 0.24
CA LEU A 7 -18.38 -7.90 -0.75
C LEU A 7 -17.39 -8.83 -0.05
N ASP A 8 -17.01 -9.92 -0.74
CA ASP A 8 -15.86 -10.70 -0.30
C ASP A 8 -14.57 -9.86 -0.39
N ASP A 9 -13.57 -10.21 0.42
CA ASP A 9 -12.31 -9.48 0.48
C ASP A 9 -11.66 -9.35 -0.92
N VAL A 10 -11.71 -10.40 -1.76
CA VAL A 10 -11.04 -10.39 -3.07
C VAL A 10 -11.67 -9.38 -4.03
N GLU A 11 -12.99 -9.28 -4.03
CA GLU A 11 -13.71 -8.29 -4.83
C GLU A 11 -13.46 -6.86 -4.32
N LYS A 12 -13.35 -6.66 -2.99
CA LYS A 12 -12.90 -5.37 -2.43
C LYS A 12 -11.51 -5.00 -2.94
N LEU A 13 -10.54 -5.94 -2.86
CA LEU A 13 -9.17 -5.74 -3.37
C LEU A 13 -9.18 -5.32 -4.84
N ARG A 14 -9.95 -6.04 -5.68
CA ARG A 14 -10.02 -5.77 -7.11
C ARG A 14 -10.56 -4.37 -7.39
N ARG A 15 -11.71 -4.00 -6.80
CA ARG A 15 -12.31 -2.67 -7.01
C ARG A 15 -11.41 -1.54 -6.55
N VAL A 16 -10.79 -1.69 -5.39
CA VAL A 16 -9.88 -0.67 -4.86
C VAL A 16 -8.63 -0.56 -5.73
N ASN A 17 -8.06 -1.69 -6.17
CA ASN A 17 -6.90 -1.68 -7.05
C ASN A 17 -7.20 -1.01 -8.40
N ASP A 18 -8.32 -1.39 -9.03
CA ASP A 18 -8.76 -0.87 -10.33
C ASP A 18 -9.11 0.62 -10.24
N PHE A 19 -9.69 1.08 -9.13
CA PHE A 19 -10.02 2.50 -8.92
C PHE A 19 -8.76 3.36 -8.83
N PHE A 20 -7.85 3.05 -7.90
CA PHE A 20 -6.66 3.90 -7.71
C PHE A 20 -5.71 3.82 -8.91
N ASN A 21 -5.64 2.69 -9.63
CA ASN A 21 -4.81 2.57 -10.82
C ASN A 21 -5.29 3.41 -12.04
N GLN A 22 -6.43 4.11 -11.93
CA GLN A 22 -6.85 5.11 -12.91
C GLN A 22 -6.21 6.49 -12.69
N ILE A 23 -5.71 6.75 -11.48
CA ILE A 23 -5.01 8.00 -11.17
C ILE A 23 -3.67 7.99 -11.93
N PRO A 24 -3.31 9.07 -12.64
CA PRO A 24 -2.01 9.21 -13.30
C PRO A 24 -0.83 9.11 -12.32
N TYR A 25 0.21 8.38 -12.73
CA TYR A 25 1.47 8.38 -11.99
C TYR A 25 2.17 9.71 -12.15
N GLN A 26 2.56 10.35 -11.05
CA GLN A 26 3.35 11.59 -11.03
C GLN A 26 4.31 11.53 -9.85
N SER A 27 5.55 11.98 -10.04
CA SER A 27 6.56 11.94 -8.99
C SER A 27 6.37 13.02 -7.94
N ASP A 28 6.90 12.80 -6.74
CA ASP A 28 6.89 13.80 -5.67
C ASP A 28 7.60 15.11 -6.02
N ALA A 29 8.62 15.03 -6.87
CA ALA A 29 9.33 16.21 -7.35
C ALA A 29 8.41 17.10 -8.19
N GLU A 30 7.52 16.50 -8.99
CA GLU A 30 6.57 17.22 -9.84
C GLU A 30 5.38 17.77 -9.04
N LEU A 31 4.82 16.98 -8.12
CA LEU A 31 3.63 17.35 -7.35
C LEU A 31 3.93 18.25 -6.15
N TRP A 32 4.98 17.92 -5.40
CA TRP A 32 5.25 18.50 -4.08
C TRP A 32 6.56 19.29 -4.03
N GLY A 33 7.40 19.19 -5.07
CA GLY A 33 8.74 19.78 -5.07
C GLY A 33 9.66 19.15 -4.02
N LYS A 34 9.45 17.87 -3.69
CA LYS A 34 10.19 17.12 -2.66
C LYS A 34 10.80 15.86 -3.26
N GLU A 35 11.84 15.35 -2.59
CA GLU A 35 12.45 14.06 -2.97
C GLU A 35 11.58 12.86 -2.59
N ASP A 36 10.83 12.96 -1.47
CA ASP A 36 9.98 11.90 -0.93
C ASP A 36 8.87 12.53 -0.06
N TYR A 37 7.60 12.25 -0.37
CA TYR A 37 6.41 12.77 0.27
C TYR A 37 5.23 11.79 0.16
N TRP A 38 4.94 11.08 1.24
CA TRP A 38 3.79 10.18 1.26
C TRP A 38 2.46 10.93 1.37
N ALA A 39 1.70 11.01 0.29
CA ALA A 39 0.39 11.66 0.25
C ALA A 39 -0.65 10.89 1.08
N THR A 40 -1.58 11.62 1.71
CA THR A 40 -2.79 11.02 2.27
C THR A 40 -3.71 10.54 1.15
N PRO A 41 -4.66 9.62 1.42
CA PRO A 41 -5.65 9.23 0.43
C PRO A 41 -6.46 10.43 -0.11
N LEU A 42 -6.68 11.45 0.72
CA LEU A 42 -7.35 12.69 0.30
C LEU A 42 -6.46 13.53 -0.61
N GLU A 43 -5.18 13.71 -0.26
CA GLU A 43 -4.21 14.43 -1.07
C GLU A 43 -4.08 13.79 -2.47
N LEU A 44 -3.92 12.46 -2.55
CA LEU A 44 -3.86 11.73 -3.82
C LEU A 44 -5.09 12.00 -4.71
N LEU A 45 -6.29 12.00 -4.12
CA LEU A 45 -7.53 12.22 -4.86
C LEU A 45 -7.73 13.68 -5.30
N VAL A 46 -7.34 14.64 -4.46
CA VAL A 46 -7.47 16.08 -4.76
C VAL A 46 -6.47 16.54 -5.82
N HIS A 47 -5.26 15.99 -5.78
CA HIS A 47 -4.20 16.33 -6.73
C HIS A 47 -4.25 15.51 -8.03
N GLU A 48 -5.09 14.46 -8.07
CA GLU A 48 -5.24 13.57 -9.23
C GLU A 48 -3.88 13.02 -9.71
N GLY A 49 -2.98 12.74 -8.76
CA GLY A 49 -1.63 12.26 -9.05
C GLY A 49 -0.90 11.81 -7.78
N GLY A 50 -0.02 10.84 -7.95
CA GLY A 50 0.89 10.35 -6.91
C GLY A 50 1.82 9.29 -7.46
N ASP A 51 2.74 8.82 -6.63
CA ASP A 51 3.69 7.76 -6.97
C ASP A 51 3.43 6.47 -6.17
N CYS A 52 4.36 5.51 -6.22
CA CYS A 52 4.08 4.11 -5.87
C CYS A 52 3.59 3.89 -4.43
N GLU A 53 4.11 4.65 -3.48
CA GLU A 53 3.67 4.67 -2.07
C GLU A 53 2.25 5.19 -1.94
N ASP A 54 1.90 6.25 -2.66
CA ASP A 54 0.60 6.91 -2.54
C ASP A 54 -0.52 5.96 -2.97
N TYR A 55 -0.34 5.23 -4.08
CA TYR A 55 -1.25 4.16 -4.46
C TYR A 55 -1.37 3.11 -3.35
N SER A 56 -0.25 2.66 -2.78
CA SER A 56 -0.23 1.59 -1.78
C SER A 56 -0.93 2.02 -0.49
N ILE A 57 -0.73 3.26 -0.07
CA ILE A 57 -1.30 3.90 1.10
C ILE A 57 -2.80 4.13 0.91
N ALA A 58 -3.21 4.70 -0.21
CA ALA A 58 -4.61 4.97 -0.49
C ALA A 58 -5.43 3.67 -0.59
N LYS A 59 -4.88 2.64 -1.25
CA LYS A 59 -5.47 1.30 -1.26
C LYS A 59 -5.57 0.71 0.14
N TYR A 60 -4.52 0.84 0.97
CA TYR A 60 -4.48 0.32 2.34
C TYR A 60 -5.61 0.91 3.20
N PHE A 61 -5.72 2.24 3.25
CA PHE A 61 -6.72 2.90 4.08
C PHE A 61 -8.14 2.67 3.56
N THR A 62 -8.34 2.66 2.25
CA THR A 62 -9.65 2.38 1.66
C THR A 62 -10.11 0.97 1.97
N LEU A 63 -9.26 -0.04 1.84
CA LEU A 63 -9.61 -1.42 2.17
C LEU A 63 -9.90 -1.61 3.66
N LYS A 64 -9.15 -0.93 4.53
CA LYS A 64 -9.41 -0.92 5.96
C LYS A 64 -10.79 -0.32 6.26
N GLU A 65 -11.14 0.80 5.62
CA GLU A 65 -12.46 1.43 5.78
C GLU A 65 -13.59 0.54 5.24
N MET A 66 -13.33 -0.25 4.20
CA MET A 66 -14.25 -1.28 3.69
C MET A 66 -14.30 -2.57 4.55
N GLY A 67 -13.71 -2.54 5.75
CA GLY A 67 -13.77 -3.63 6.72
C GLY A 67 -12.79 -4.78 6.49
N VAL A 68 -11.80 -4.64 5.60
CA VAL A 68 -10.72 -5.64 5.50
C VAL A 68 -9.83 -5.53 6.73
N ALA A 69 -9.63 -6.65 7.42
CA ALA A 69 -8.86 -6.69 8.66
C ALA A 69 -7.42 -6.20 8.44
N GLU A 70 -6.95 -5.30 9.31
CA GLU A 70 -5.63 -4.65 9.21
C GLU A 70 -4.48 -5.66 9.23
N ASP A 71 -4.61 -6.76 9.98
CA ASP A 71 -3.59 -7.79 10.09
C ASP A 71 -3.41 -8.59 8.79
N LYS A 72 -4.36 -8.49 7.84
CA LYS A 72 -4.26 -9.04 6.49
C LYS A 72 -3.56 -8.10 5.51
N LEU A 73 -3.45 -6.80 5.81
CA LEU A 73 -2.93 -5.80 4.89
C LEU A 73 -1.53 -5.34 5.31
N ARG A 74 -0.61 -5.27 4.35
CA ARG A 74 0.73 -4.72 4.57
C ARG A 74 1.25 -3.98 3.36
N ILE A 75 1.65 -2.74 3.58
CA ILE A 75 2.42 -1.97 2.60
C ILE A 75 3.82 -2.57 2.58
N MET A 76 4.34 -2.84 1.39
CA MET A 76 5.59 -3.57 1.19
C MET A 76 6.52 -2.76 0.29
N TYR A 77 7.70 -2.46 0.83
CA TYR A 77 8.81 -1.92 0.06
C TYR A 77 9.55 -3.06 -0.62
N VAL A 78 9.73 -2.95 -1.92
CA VAL A 78 10.34 -3.96 -2.78
C VAL A 78 11.38 -3.32 -3.70
N LYS A 79 12.28 -4.13 -4.23
CA LYS A 79 13.09 -3.77 -5.41
C LYS A 79 12.41 -4.32 -6.65
N SER A 80 12.05 -3.44 -7.59
CA SER A 80 11.63 -3.84 -8.93
C SER A 80 12.86 -4.25 -9.74
N ILE A 81 12.93 -5.51 -10.14
CA ILE A 81 14.06 -6.05 -10.91
C ILE A 81 14.07 -5.47 -12.33
N LYS A 82 12.88 -5.39 -12.95
CA LYS A 82 12.74 -4.90 -14.33
C LYS A 82 13.13 -3.44 -14.47
N LEU A 83 12.76 -2.60 -13.52
CA LEU A 83 13.07 -1.17 -13.51
C LEU A 83 14.39 -0.85 -12.80
N ASN A 84 14.96 -1.82 -12.08
CA ASN A 84 16.14 -1.67 -11.23
C ASN A 84 16.06 -0.49 -10.24
N GLN A 85 14.88 -0.28 -9.66
CA GLN A 85 14.61 0.78 -8.70
C GLN A 85 13.77 0.27 -7.52
N SER A 86 13.70 1.07 -6.47
CA SER A 86 12.77 0.88 -5.37
C SER A 86 11.33 1.05 -5.84
N HIS A 87 10.41 0.31 -5.23
CA HIS A 87 8.99 0.35 -5.53
C HIS A 87 8.19 0.01 -4.28
N MET A 88 6.93 0.45 -4.23
CA MET A 88 6.02 0.14 -3.15
C MET A 88 4.74 -0.50 -3.67
N VAL A 89 4.30 -1.55 -2.99
CA VAL A 89 3.07 -2.28 -3.30
C VAL A 89 2.27 -2.55 -2.03
N LEU A 90 0.97 -2.80 -2.17
CA LEU A 90 0.16 -3.33 -1.08
C LEU A 90 0.07 -4.86 -1.20
N THR A 91 0.25 -5.56 -0.09
CA THR A 91 0.09 -7.01 0.00
C THR A 91 -1.09 -7.39 0.88
N TYR A 92 -1.88 -8.37 0.43
CA TYR A 92 -3.00 -8.93 1.16
C TYR A 92 -2.74 -10.40 1.48
N TYR A 93 -2.86 -10.76 2.75
CA TYR A 93 -2.73 -12.12 3.27
C TYR A 93 -4.12 -12.65 3.63
N PRO A 94 -4.73 -13.54 2.83
CA PRO A 94 -5.98 -14.21 3.22
C PRO A 94 -5.88 -14.84 4.63
N ASP A 95 -4.72 -15.44 4.90
CA ASP A 95 -4.36 -16.14 6.15
C ASP A 95 -2.92 -15.78 6.55
N PRO A 96 -2.54 -15.82 7.85
CA PRO A 96 -1.17 -15.49 8.27
C PRO A 96 -0.04 -16.29 7.61
N SER A 97 -0.30 -17.53 7.21
CA SER A 97 0.67 -18.43 6.56
C SER A 97 0.54 -18.51 5.04
N SER A 98 -0.41 -17.77 4.44
CA SER A 98 -0.67 -17.82 3.01
C SER A 98 0.36 -17.02 2.20
N ILE A 99 0.50 -17.39 0.92
CA ILE A 99 1.20 -16.56 -0.06
C ILE A 99 0.30 -15.33 -0.34
N PRO A 100 0.81 -14.10 -0.14
CA PRO A 100 -0.03 -12.92 -0.29
C PRO A 100 -0.38 -12.64 -1.76
N LYS A 101 -1.50 -11.96 -1.96
CA LYS A 101 -1.80 -11.26 -3.22
C LYS A 101 -1.15 -9.88 -3.23
N VAL A 102 -0.73 -9.42 -4.39
CA VAL A 102 -0.05 -8.14 -4.60
C VAL A 102 -0.97 -7.18 -5.36
N LEU A 103 -1.17 -6.00 -4.80
CA LEU A 103 -1.87 -4.86 -5.39
C LEU A 103 -0.80 -3.85 -5.78
N ASP A 104 -0.66 -3.59 -7.07
CA ASP A 104 0.43 -2.81 -7.65
C ASP A 104 -0.13 -1.85 -8.70
N ASN A 105 0.49 -0.67 -8.84
CA ASN A 105 0.18 0.31 -9.88
C ASN A 105 0.90 0.01 -11.20
N LEU A 106 2.09 -0.63 -11.17
CA LEU A 106 2.81 -1.01 -12.40
C LEU A 106 2.21 -2.24 -13.08
N ASN A 107 1.65 -3.17 -12.31
CA ASN A 107 0.91 -4.32 -12.81
C ASN A 107 -0.46 -4.38 -12.13
N PRO A 108 -1.55 -4.02 -12.83
CA PRO A 108 -2.88 -3.94 -12.22
C PRO A 108 -3.49 -5.32 -11.94
N GLN A 109 -2.90 -6.41 -12.43
CA GLN A 109 -3.41 -7.74 -12.17
C GLN A 109 -3.17 -8.15 -10.71
N LEU A 110 -4.22 -8.63 -10.04
CA LEU A 110 -4.15 -9.14 -8.68
C LEU A 110 -3.50 -10.53 -8.64
N LEU A 111 -2.18 -10.56 -8.70
CA LEU A 111 -1.36 -11.78 -8.73
C LEU A 111 -0.87 -12.18 -7.34
N SER A 112 -0.60 -13.47 -7.14
CA SER A 112 0.13 -13.93 -5.94
C SER A 112 1.59 -13.47 -5.97
N ALA A 113 2.20 -13.26 -4.81
CA ALA A 113 3.60 -12.87 -4.72
C ALA A 113 4.56 -13.88 -5.37
N SER A 114 4.22 -15.18 -5.39
CA SER A 114 4.97 -16.22 -6.11
C SER A 114 5.01 -16.00 -7.62
N ASN A 115 4.02 -15.30 -8.18
CA ASN A 115 3.91 -14.99 -9.60
C ASN A 115 4.47 -13.60 -9.95
N ARG A 116 5.01 -12.87 -8.97
CA ARG A 116 5.66 -11.56 -9.12
C ARG A 116 7.18 -11.68 -8.97
N LEU A 117 7.78 -12.50 -9.83
CA LEU A 117 9.24 -12.72 -9.88
C LEU A 117 10.04 -11.46 -10.24
N ASP A 118 9.35 -10.40 -10.66
CA ASP A 118 9.90 -9.08 -10.94
C ASP A 118 10.08 -8.22 -9.67
N LEU A 119 9.55 -8.63 -8.51
CA LEU A 119 9.64 -7.91 -7.26
C LEU A 119 10.43 -8.68 -6.19
N THR A 120 11.45 -8.05 -5.62
CA THR A 120 12.21 -8.60 -4.49
C THR A 120 11.82 -7.88 -3.21
N PRO A 121 11.21 -8.56 -2.22
CA PRO A 121 10.75 -7.91 -0.98
C PRO A 121 11.93 -7.50 -0.08
N VAL A 122 11.84 -6.30 0.51
CA VAL A 122 12.83 -5.79 1.47
C VAL A 122 12.25 -5.72 2.88
N TYR A 123 11.13 -5.00 3.05
CA TYR A 123 10.39 -4.93 4.30
C TYR A 123 8.92 -4.62 4.05
N SER A 124 8.08 -4.86 5.05
CA SER A 124 6.65 -4.51 5.01
C SER A 124 6.19 -3.94 6.34
N PHE A 125 5.13 -3.15 6.33
CA PHE A 125 4.56 -2.53 7.51
C PHE A 125 3.05 -2.30 7.37
N ASN A 126 2.40 -2.07 8.50
CA ASN A 126 1.03 -1.58 8.63
C ASN A 126 0.96 -0.64 9.85
N ALA A 127 -0.22 -0.25 10.34
CA ALA A 127 -0.28 0.66 11.48
C ALA A 127 0.30 0.03 12.76
N ASP A 128 0.24 -1.30 12.91
CA ASP A 128 0.69 -2.04 14.09
C ASP A 128 2.17 -2.47 14.12
N GLY A 129 2.87 -2.50 12.99
CA GLY A 129 4.20 -3.11 12.96
C GLY A 129 5.03 -2.91 11.71
N LEU A 130 6.30 -3.26 11.85
CA LEU A 130 7.31 -3.33 10.80
C LEU A 130 7.94 -4.73 10.79
N TRP A 131 8.03 -5.34 9.61
CA TRP A 131 8.59 -6.67 9.37
C TRP A 131 9.68 -6.61 8.30
N LEU A 132 10.87 -7.13 8.60
CA LEU A 132 11.90 -7.35 7.57
C LEU A 132 11.57 -8.60 6.77
N ALA A 133 11.67 -8.52 5.44
CA ALA A 133 11.41 -9.65 4.58
C ALA A 133 12.40 -10.80 4.86
N LYS A 134 11.87 -12.01 4.92
CA LYS A 134 12.60 -13.25 4.63
C LYS A 134 11.92 -13.85 3.41
N SER A 135 12.68 -14.56 2.56
CA SER A 135 12.20 -15.20 1.33
C SER A 135 10.78 -15.77 1.49
N LEU A 136 9.81 -15.09 0.85
CA LEU A 136 8.43 -15.54 0.59
C LEU A 136 7.45 -15.63 1.79
N GLY A 137 7.73 -15.04 2.96
CA GLY A 137 6.81 -15.04 4.12
C GLY A 137 6.50 -13.67 4.72
N ARG A 138 5.72 -13.62 5.82
CA ARG A 138 5.41 -12.39 6.61
C ARG A 138 6.65 -11.70 7.22
N GLY A 139 7.85 -12.27 7.07
CA GLY A 139 9.06 -11.69 7.64
C GLY A 139 9.10 -11.72 9.18
N LYS A 140 10.18 -11.23 9.77
CA LYS A 140 10.32 -11.11 11.24
C LYS A 140 9.85 -9.73 11.68
N LYS A 141 8.94 -9.64 12.66
CA LYS A 141 8.56 -8.33 13.26
C LYS A 141 9.80 -7.76 13.94
N VAL A 142 10.21 -6.56 13.56
CA VAL A 142 11.43 -5.90 14.07
C VAL A 142 11.15 -4.64 14.89
N GLY A 143 9.89 -4.20 14.94
CA GLY A 143 9.48 -3.06 15.73
C GLY A 143 8.10 -2.51 15.35
N PRO A 144 7.71 -1.37 15.95
CA PRO A 144 6.53 -0.62 15.53
C PRO A 144 6.78 0.13 14.21
N SER A 145 5.72 0.41 13.45
CA SER A 145 5.78 1.25 12.24
C SER A 145 6.08 2.72 12.55
N THR A 146 6.03 3.14 13.82
CA THR A 146 6.41 4.48 14.27
C THR A 146 7.87 4.84 14.02
N ARG A 147 8.70 3.86 13.67
CA ARG A 147 10.08 4.10 13.23
C ARG A 147 10.17 4.73 11.84
N LEU A 148 9.09 4.71 11.05
CA LEU A 148 9.02 5.36 9.75
C LEU A 148 8.50 6.79 9.96
N SER A 149 9.38 7.79 9.80
CA SER A 149 9.04 9.21 10.00
C SER A 149 7.92 9.68 9.07
N LEU A 150 8.03 9.36 7.77
CA LEU A 150 7.03 9.68 6.75
C LEU A 150 5.65 9.12 7.09
N TRP A 151 5.59 7.89 7.61
CA TRP A 151 4.34 7.30 8.09
C TRP A 151 3.74 8.06 9.29
N GLN A 152 4.57 8.58 10.21
CA GLN A 152 4.05 9.39 11.32
C GLN A 152 3.53 10.74 10.84
N GLU A 153 4.24 11.39 9.92
CA GLU A 153 3.82 12.66 9.34
C GLU A 153 2.50 12.53 8.58
N LEU A 154 2.37 11.48 7.77
CA LEU A 154 1.14 11.13 7.08
C LEU A 154 -0.02 10.96 8.06
N LYS A 155 0.15 10.13 9.10
CA LYS A 155 -0.91 9.94 10.11
C LYS A 155 -1.29 11.24 10.81
N LYS A 156 -0.33 12.14 11.04
CA LYS A 156 -0.59 13.46 11.63
C LYS A 156 -1.44 14.31 10.68
N ARG A 157 -1.17 14.31 9.38
CA ARG A 157 -1.99 15.00 8.36
C ARG A 157 -3.40 14.41 8.30
N MET A 158 -3.54 13.09 8.22
CA MET A 158 -4.86 12.43 8.23
C MET A 158 -5.68 12.77 9.48
N ALA A 159 -5.06 12.84 10.65
CA ALA A 159 -5.74 13.22 11.89
C ALA A 159 -6.18 14.70 11.92
N GLN A 160 -5.57 15.57 11.11
CA GLN A 160 -6.00 16.96 10.92
C GLN A 160 -7.13 17.05 9.92
N GLU A 161 -7.08 16.28 8.83
CA GLU A 161 -8.14 16.18 7.82
C GLU A 161 -9.45 15.69 8.44
N ALA A 162 -9.40 14.66 9.30
CA ALA A 162 -10.59 14.11 9.96
C ALA A 162 -11.27 15.04 10.98
N LYS A 163 -10.65 16.18 11.32
CA LYS A 163 -11.21 17.19 12.24
C LYS A 163 -11.92 18.33 11.51
N ARG A 164 -11.83 18.37 10.18
CA ARG A 164 -12.49 19.37 9.34
C ARG A 164 -13.89 18.88 8.97
#